data_AF-A0A366HIM3-F1
#
_entry.id   AF-A0A366HIM3-F1
#
_cell.length_a   1.000
_cell.length_b   1.000
_cell.length_c   1.000
_cell.angle_alpha   90.00
_cell.angle_beta   90.00
_cell.angle_gamma   90.00
#
_symmetry.space_group_name_H-M   'P 1'
#
loop_
_entity.id
_entity.type
_entity.pdbx_description
1 polymer ?
#
loop_
_entity_poly.entity_id
_entity_poly.type
_entity_poly.pdbx_seq_one_letter_code
_entity_poly.pdbx_strand_id
1 'polypeptide(L)'
;MLFDQTLRQNSSPKLSGESEFVFLNRSSRQEFDTVRCMLEQLASAYPQDALPELRSRVRCGDDTLFHSAVFELLVYSILKKLGYDLQPHPELANGSTARPDFLVTGQDGFQFYLEAVLASEEGGTLSGKSRMIETTLDAIREARHDNFWVDIQHSGLPQTQPSKRKLISAVLKWLDTLDPDKVPRHPDEFATNNFFWEHEDWKLRLRPRPISQRNRGKSKSLIGITQRPLSFVTHSDPIREAIVSKGHRYGQLDKPLLIAVNFSTPFLDRLDEVQALFGTETFRIDIANESEPVTTERLPNGAWLGRGGPQYTRVSGA
;
A
#
# COMPACT_ATOMS: atom_id res chain seq x y z
N MET A 1 -16.21 -17.56 -20.42
CA MET A 1 -15.05 -18.17 -19.77
C MET A 1 -13.89 -17.21 -19.79
N LEU A 2 -13.27 -17.03 -18.63
CA LEU A 2 -12.07 -16.23 -18.41
C LEU A 2 -10.81 -16.99 -18.85
N PHE A 3 -10.74 -18.29 -18.55
CA PHE A 3 -9.60 -19.17 -18.83
C PHE A 3 -9.87 -20.12 -19.99
N ASP A 4 -8.80 -20.65 -20.57
CA ASP A 4 -8.90 -21.58 -21.69
C ASP A 4 -9.33 -22.97 -21.22
N GLN A 5 -10.14 -23.65 -22.02
CA GLN A 5 -10.51 -25.04 -21.76
C GLN A 5 -9.48 -25.96 -22.43
N THR A 6 -8.36 -26.17 -21.74
CA THR A 6 -7.24 -26.99 -22.23
C THR A 6 -6.78 -27.99 -21.18
N LEU A 7 -6.21 -29.11 -21.64
CA LEU A 7 -5.54 -30.05 -20.75
C LEU A 7 -4.23 -29.43 -20.28
N ARG A 8 -4.16 -29.09 -18.98
CA ARG A 8 -2.98 -28.49 -18.37
C ARG A 8 -2.08 -29.57 -17.80
N GLN A 9 -0.83 -29.60 -18.23
CA GLN A 9 0.18 -30.54 -17.73
C GLN A 9 1.35 -29.86 -17.03
N ASN A 10 1.46 -28.53 -17.15
CA ASN A 10 2.61 -27.79 -16.66
C ASN A 10 2.43 -27.37 -15.19
N SER A 11 3.14 -28.05 -14.28
CA SER A 11 3.15 -27.77 -12.84
C SER A 11 4.34 -26.91 -12.41
N SER A 12 5.13 -26.38 -13.34
CA SER A 12 6.30 -25.56 -12.99
C SER A 12 5.88 -24.26 -12.30
N PRO A 13 6.75 -23.69 -11.44
CA PRO A 13 6.50 -22.37 -10.84
C PRO A 13 6.28 -21.27 -11.90
N LYS A 14 5.69 -20.14 -11.47
CA LYS A 14 5.58 -18.93 -12.29
C LYS A 14 6.97 -18.50 -12.75
N LEU A 15 7.12 -18.16 -14.03
CA LEU A 15 8.40 -17.70 -14.58
C LEU A 15 8.59 -16.19 -14.31
N SER A 16 9.85 -15.76 -14.23
CA SER A 16 10.19 -14.34 -14.14
C SER A 16 9.81 -13.65 -15.46
N GLY A 17 8.74 -12.84 -15.45
CA GLY A 17 8.19 -12.18 -16.63
C GLY A 17 6.94 -12.83 -17.23
N GLU A 18 6.46 -13.91 -16.65
CA GLU A 18 5.14 -14.45 -16.97
C GLU A 18 4.05 -13.64 -16.25
N SER A 19 2.96 -13.28 -16.93
CA SER A 19 1.83 -12.60 -16.29
C SER A 19 1.01 -13.56 -15.42
N GLU A 20 0.28 -13.01 -14.45
CA GLU A 20 -0.64 -13.76 -13.58
C GLU A 20 -1.65 -14.56 -14.40
N PHE A 21 -2.23 -13.94 -15.44
CA PHE A 21 -3.15 -14.64 -16.33
C PHE A 21 -2.48 -15.84 -17.00
N VAL A 22 -1.31 -15.65 -17.63
CA VAL A 22 -0.64 -16.73 -18.37
C VAL A 22 -0.29 -17.87 -17.41
N PHE A 23 0.24 -17.55 -16.23
CA PHE A 23 0.57 -18.53 -15.20
C PHE A 23 -0.65 -19.33 -14.75
N LEU A 24 -1.71 -18.65 -14.33
CA LEU A 24 -2.97 -19.28 -13.93
C LEU A 24 -3.56 -20.10 -15.08
N ASN A 25 -3.52 -19.57 -16.31
CA ASN A 25 -4.11 -20.23 -17.47
C ASN A 25 -3.33 -21.50 -17.88
N ARG A 26 -2.01 -21.59 -17.66
CA ARG A 26 -1.23 -22.79 -18.00
C ARG A 26 -1.08 -23.80 -16.86
N SER A 27 -1.19 -23.35 -15.61
CA SER A 27 -0.75 -24.12 -14.44
C SER A 27 -1.64 -25.34 -14.17
N SER A 28 -1.04 -26.52 -14.11
CA SER A 28 -1.74 -27.78 -13.81
C SER A 28 -1.88 -28.07 -12.31
N ARG A 29 -1.38 -27.20 -11.42
CA ARG A 29 -1.50 -27.43 -9.98
C ARG A 29 -2.93 -27.24 -9.49
N GLN A 30 -3.33 -28.05 -8.53
CA GLN A 30 -4.71 -28.13 -8.03
C GLN A 30 -5.17 -26.84 -7.33
N GLU A 31 -4.24 -26.14 -6.67
CA GLU A 31 -4.56 -24.88 -5.98
C GLU A 31 -5.02 -23.81 -6.98
N PHE A 32 -4.35 -23.74 -8.14
CA PHE A 32 -4.71 -22.80 -9.19
C PHE A 32 -5.94 -23.23 -9.98
N ASP A 33 -6.26 -24.53 -9.98
CA ASP A 33 -7.55 -25.00 -10.48
C ASP A 33 -8.71 -24.48 -9.65
N THR A 34 -8.57 -24.54 -8.33
CA THR A 34 -9.55 -23.98 -7.39
C THR A 34 -9.76 -22.48 -7.62
N VAL A 35 -8.67 -21.73 -7.81
CA VAL A 35 -8.73 -20.29 -8.12
C VAL A 35 -9.45 -20.04 -9.43
N ARG A 36 -9.11 -20.75 -10.51
CA ARG A 36 -9.79 -20.60 -11.81
C ARG A 36 -11.27 -20.93 -11.71
N CYS A 37 -11.63 -22.03 -11.05
CA CYS A 37 -13.02 -22.43 -10.86
C CYS A 37 -13.81 -21.37 -10.09
N MET A 38 -13.24 -20.82 -9.02
CA MET A 38 -13.86 -19.71 -8.27
C MET A 38 -14.10 -18.51 -9.20
N LEU A 39 -13.08 -18.05 -9.92
CA LEU A 39 -13.20 -16.89 -10.80
C LEU A 39 -14.20 -17.11 -11.94
N GLU A 40 -14.25 -18.30 -12.53
CA GLU A 40 -15.26 -18.66 -13.55
C GLU A 40 -16.68 -18.66 -12.97
N GLN A 41 -16.87 -19.19 -11.75
CA GLN A 41 -18.15 -19.14 -11.07
C GLN A 41 -18.59 -17.70 -10.82
N LEU A 42 -17.70 -16.84 -10.32
CA LEU A 42 -18.01 -15.42 -10.14
C LEU A 42 -18.36 -14.74 -11.48
N ALA A 43 -17.57 -15.00 -12.53
CA ALA A 43 -17.78 -14.42 -13.85
C ALA A 43 -19.10 -14.89 -14.50
N SER A 44 -19.56 -16.12 -14.18
CA SER A 44 -20.85 -16.62 -14.67
C SER A 44 -22.05 -15.84 -14.12
N ALA A 45 -21.91 -15.20 -12.96
CA ALA A 45 -22.93 -14.35 -12.35
C ALA A 45 -22.79 -12.86 -12.74
N TYR A 46 -21.75 -12.50 -13.47
CA TYR A 46 -21.52 -11.13 -13.95
C TYR A 46 -22.45 -10.81 -15.13
N PRO A 47 -22.84 -9.53 -15.34
CA PRO A 47 -23.70 -9.14 -16.46
C PRO A 47 -23.05 -9.49 -17.81
N GLN A 48 -23.82 -10.17 -18.67
CA GLN A 48 -23.29 -10.80 -19.89
C GLN A 48 -22.87 -9.79 -20.96
N ASP A 49 -23.46 -8.61 -20.95
CA ASP A 49 -23.13 -7.47 -21.81
C ASP A 49 -21.81 -6.80 -21.40
N ALA A 50 -21.50 -6.76 -20.10
CA ALA A 50 -20.25 -6.19 -19.57
C ALA A 50 -19.08 -7.21 -19.50
N LEU A 51 -19.38 -8.51 -19.39
CA LEU A 51 -18.38 -9.57 -19.25
C LEU A 51 -17.29 -9.59 -20.36
N PRO A 52 -17.55 -9.27 -21.64
CA PRO A 52 -16.52 -9.25 -22.68
C PRO A 52 -15.38 -8.27 -22.40
N GLU A 53 -15.68 -7.09 -21.86
CA GLU A 53 -14.69 -6.06 -21.49
C GLU A 53 -13.83 -6.56 -20.33
N LEU A 54 -14.47 -7.02 -19.25
CA LEU A 54 -13.78 -7.54 -18.07
C LEU A 54 -12.86 -8.71 -18.45
N ARG A 55 -13.36 -9.63 -19.28
CA ARG A 55 -12.57 -10.75 -19.80
C ARG A 55 -11.37 -10.28 -20.64
N SER A 56 -11.50 -9.20 -21.40
CA SER A 56 -10.38 -8.64 -22.17
C SER A 56 -9.25 -8.18 -21.24
N ARG A 57 -9.58 -7.43 -20.18
CA ARG A 57 -8.61 -7.01 -19.15
C ARG A 57 -7.94 -8.19 -18.46
N VAL A 58 -8.71 -9.21 -18.07
CA VAL A 58 -8.18 -10.43 -17.46
C VAL A 58 -7.16 -11.14 -18.38
N ARG A 59 -7.36 -11.11 -19.70
CA ARG A 59 -6.58 -11.91 -20.65
C ARG A 59 -5.44 -11.16 -21.34
N CYS A 60 -5.35 -9.84 -21.19
CA CYS A 60 -4.43 -9.01 -21.98
C CYS A 60 -2.94 -9.15 -21.61
N GLY A 61 -2.63 -9.81 -20.49
CA GLY A 61 -1.26 -10.06 -20.04
C GLY A 61 -0.64 -8.93 -19.22
N ASP A 62 -1.42 -7.90 -18.88
CA ASP A 62 -1.03 -6.85 -17.92
C ASP A 62 -1.54 -7.22 -16.51
N ASP A 63 -0.63 -7.37 -15.56
CA ASP A 63 -0.96 -7.78 -14.18
C ASP A 63 -1.78 -6.71 -13.43
N THR A 64 -1.59 -5.43 -13.74
CA THR A 64 -2.40 -4.34 -13.14
C THR A 64 -3.85 -4.44 -13.61
N LEU A 65 -4.06 -4.63 -14.91
CA LEU A 65 -5.40 -4.79 -15.48
C LEU A 65 -6.04 -6.11 -15.02
N PHE A 66 -5.25 -7.18 -14.90
CA PHE A 66 -5.70 -8.45 -14.34
C PHE A 66 -6.22 -8.27 -12.91
N HIS A 67 -5.42 -7.70 -12.01
CA HIS A 67 -5.80 -7.49 -10.62
C HIS A 67 -6.99 -6.54 -10.48
N SER A 68 -7.06 -5.49 -11.32
CA SER A 68 -8.17 -4.54 -11.32
C SER A 68 -9.48 -5.21 -11.72
N ALA A 69 -9.47 -6.00 -12.80
CA ALA A 69 -10.65 -6.72 -13.28
C ALA A 69 -11.10 -7.82 -12.30
N VAL A 70 -10.16 -8.54 -11.68
CA VAL A 70 -10.47 -9.54 -10.65
C VAL A 70 -11.05 -8.87 -9.40
N PHE A 71 -10.53 -7.71 -9.00
CA PHE A 71 -11.06 -6.98 -7.85
C PHE A 71 -12.48 -6.47 -8.10
N GLU A 72 -12.73 -5.89 -9.27
CA GLU A 72 -14.06 -5.50 -9.73
C GLU A 72 -15.06 -6.68 -9.69
N LEU A 73 -14.64 -7.85 -10.18
CA LEU A 73 -15.46 -9.07 -10.15
C LEU A 73 -15.78 -9.54 -8.72
N LEU A 74 -14.80 -9.45 -7.81
CA LEU A 74 -14.97 -9.79 -6.40
C LEU A 74 -15.95 -8.84 -5.71
N VAL A 75 -15.79 -7.53 -5.90
CA VAL A 75 -16.69 -6.50 -5.33
C VAL A 75 -18.12 -6.72 -5.80
N TYR A 76 -18.31 -6.92 -7.10
CA TYR A 76 -19.61 -7.25 -7.66
C TYR A 76 -20.23 -8.47 -6.98
N SER A 77 -19.45 -9.56 -6.90
CA SER A 77 -19.92 -10.83 -6.36
C SER A 77 -20.28 -10.74 -4.87
N ILE A 78 -19.50 -10.00 -4.09
CA ILE A 78 -19.75 -9.77 -2.66
C ILE A 78 -21.04 -8.97 -2.48
N LEU A 79 -21.19 -7.84 -3.18
CA LEU A 79 -22.36 -6.99 -3.04
C LEU A 79 -23.64 -7.66 -3.56
N LYS A 80 -23.58 -8.40 -4.67
CA LYS A 80 -24.71 -9.23 -5.13
C LYS A 80 -25.14 -10.24 -4.08
N LYS A 81 -24.19 -10.90 -3.39
CA LYS A 81 -24.49 -11.86 -2.32
C LYS A 81 -25.07 -11.20 -1.06
N LEU A 82 -24.72 -9.95 -0.80
CA LEU A 82 -25.32 -9.14 0.27
C LEU A 82 -26.71 -8.59 -0.10
N GLY A 83 -27.22 -8.90 -1.31
CA GLY A 83 -28.56 -8.53 -1.75
C GLY A 83 -28.66 -7.15 -2.39
N TYR A 84 -27.54 -6.57 -2.83
CA TYR A 84 -27.54 -5.38 -3.67
C TYR A 84 -27.77 -5.73 -5.14
N ASP A 85 -28.26 -4.76 -5.89
CA ASP A 85 -28.22 -4.80 -7.35
C ASP A 85 -27.14 -3.89 -7.91
N LEU A 86 -26.45 -4.35 -8.95
CA LEU A 86 -25.28 -3.67 -9.50
C LEU A 86 -25.39 -3.61 -11.01
N GLN A 87 -25.39 -2.40 -11.55
CA GLN A 87 -25.28 -2.13 -12.98
C GLN A 87 -23.85 -1.70 -13.31
N PRO A 88 -23.09 -2.48 -14.09
CA PRO A 88 -21.76 -2.08 -14.53
C PRO A 88 -21.77 -0.86 -15.45
N HIS A 89 -20.74 -0.03 -15.36
CA HIS A 89 -20.47 1.09 -16.26
C HIS A 89 -21.69 1.99 -16.57
N PRO A 90 -22.38 2.52 -15.53
CA PRO A 90 -23.57 3.34 -15.71
C PRO A 90 -23.26 4.62 -16.48
N GLU A 91 -24.26 5.14 -17.17
CA GLU A 91 -24.21 6.49 -17.74
C GLU A 91 -24.39 7.53 -16.64
N LEU A 92 -23.62 8.62 -16.72
CA LEU A 92 -23.75 9.74 -15.81
C LEU A 92 -24.70 10.79 -16.39
N ALA A 93 -25.63 11.26 -15.57
CA ALA A 93 -26.62 12.26 -15.96
C ALA A 93 -26.00 13.62 -16.37
N ASN A 94 -24.75 13.86 -15.97
CA ASN A 94 -24.00 15.07 -16.30
C ASN A 94 -23.38 15.06 -17.71
N GLY A 95 -23.59 14.00 -18.50
CA GLY A 95 -23.06 13.87 -19.87
C GLY A 95 -21.57 13.53 -19.94
N SER A 96 -20.92 13.22 -18.81
CA SER A 96 -19.54 12.74 -18.81
C SER A 96 -19.43 11.40 -19.52
N THR A 97 -18.35 11.22 -20.30
CA THR A 97 -18.01 9.94 -20.92
C THR A 97 -17.31 8.99 -19.96
N ALA A 98 -16.82 9.49 -18.82
CA ALA A 98 -16.26 8.66 -17.77
C ALA A 98 -17.39 7.91 -17.05
N ARG A 99 -17.16 6.62 -16.78
CA ARG A 99 -18.14 5.73 -16.16
C ARG A 99 -17.54 5.18 -14.87
N PRO A 100 -18.22 5.30 -13.73
CA PRO A 100 -17.92 4.51 -12.55
C PRO A 100 -17.96 3.01 -12.89
N ASP A 101 -17.33 2.17 -12.07
CA ASP A 101 -17.40 0.72 -12.30
C ASP A 101 -18.82 0.19 -12.11
N PHE A 102 -19.55 0.69 -11.10
CA PHE A 102 -20.95 0.29 -10.85
C PHE A 102 -21.86 1.43 -10.42
N LEU A 103 -23.14 1.30 -10.76
CA LEU A 103 -24.26 1.88 -9.99
C LEU A 103 -24.82 0.78 -9.09
N VAL A 104 -24.79 1.01 -7.78
CA VAL A 104 -25.29 0.07 -6.77
C VAL A 104 -26.66 0.55 -6.28
N THR A 105 -27.61 -0.38 -6.19
CA THR A 105 -28.95 -0.15 -5.66
C THR A 105 -29.20 -1.06 -4.45
N GLY A 106 -29.50 -0.45 -3.31
CA GLY A 106 -29.89 -1.13 -2.08
C GLY A 106 -31.32 -1.66 -2.12
N GLN A 107 -31.67 -2.52 -1.15
CA GLN A 107 -33.02 -3.08 -1.02
C GLN A 107 -34.08 -2.03 -0.68
N ASP A 108 -33.66 -0.91 -0.08
CA ASP A 108 -34.45 0.28 0.22
C ASP A 108 -34.57 1.25 -0.96
N GLY A 109 -33.94 0.93 -2.10
CA GLY A 109 -33.89 1.78 -3.28
C GLY A 109 -32.83 2.88 -3.22
N PHE A 110 -32.03 2.97 -2.16
CA PHE A 110 -30.93 3.92 -2.11
C PHE A 110 -29.86 3.56 -3.14
N GLN A 111 -29.36 4.57 -3.85
CA GLN A 111 -28.40 4.38 -4.93
C GLN A 111 -27.11 5.17 -4.70
N PHE A 112 -25.99 4.54 -5.05
CA PHE A 112 -24.67 5.19 -5.05
C PHE A 112 -23.80 4.64 -6.18
N TYR A 113 -22.84 5.44 -6.63
CA TYR A 113 -21.80 5.01 -7.56
C TYR A 113 -20.69 4.32 -6.78
N LEU A 114 -20.16 3.23 -7.33
CA LEU A 114 -19.01 2.52 -6.78
C LEU A 114 -17.89 2.46 -7.81
N GLU A 115 -16.69 2.80 -7.35
CA GLU A 115 -15.44 2.71 -8.10
C GLU A 115 -14.47 1.75 -7.39
N ALA A 116 -13.93 0.79 -8.10
CA ALA A 116 -12.88 -0.10 -7.62
C ALA A 116 -11.50 0.41 -8.05
N VAL A 117 -10.57 0.53 -7.11
CA VAL A 117 -9.20 0.96 -7.39
C VAL A 117 -8.18 0.03 -6.80
N LEU A 118 -7.08 -0.18 -7.53
CA LEU A 118 -5.87 -0.71 -6.95
C LEU A 118 -5.07 0.46 -6.39
N ALA A 119 -4.88 0.48 -5.07
CA ALA A 119 -3.81 1.25 -4.48
C ALA A 119 -2.57 0.37 -4.53
N SER A 120 -1.61 0.75 -5.38
CA SER A 120 -0.31 0.08 -5.45
C SER A 120 0.79 1.10 -5.17
N GLU A 121 1.86 0.64 -4.52
CA GLU A 121 3.09 1.43 -4.37
C GLU A 121 3.82 1.62 -5.72
N GLU A 122 3.37 0.92 -6.77
CA GLU A 122 4.05 0.81 -8.06
C GLU A 122 3.58 1.84 -9.12
N GLY A 123 2.51 2.61 -8.86
CA GLY A 123 1.95 3.58 -9.81
C GLY A 123 2.59 4.97 -9.80
N GLY A 124 3.51 5.25 -10.73
CA GLY A 124 3.81 6.60 -11.25
C GLY A 124 4.59 7.58 -10.35
N THR A 125 5.83 7.89 -10.73
CA THR A 125 6.80 8.84 -10.09
C THR A 125 7.19 8.54 -8.64
N LEU A 126 6.24 8.22 -7.78
CA LEU A 126 6.48 7.69 -6.43
C LEU A 126 7.15 6.33 -6.47
N SER A 127 6.78 5.44 -7.40
CA SER A 127 7.48 4.16 -7.62
C SER A 127 8.99 4.34 -7.84
N GLY A 128 9.40 5.38 -8.58
CA GLY A 128 10.82 5.71 -8.74
C GLY A 128 11.48 6.13 -7.43
N LYS A 129 10.81 6.96 -6.64
CA LYS A 129 11.31 7.46 -5.35
C LYS A 129 11.30 6.39 -4.26
N SER A 130 10.24 5.59 -4.18
CA SER A 130 10.12 4.42 -3.31
C SER A 130 11.19 3.39 -3.66
N ARG A 131 11.44 3.12 -4.94
CA ARG A 131 12.55 2.25 -5.36
C ARG A 131 13.91 2.83 -4.96
N MET A 132 14.12 4.15 -5.04
CA MET A 132 15.35 4.78 -4.54
C MET A 132 15.51 4.58 -3.03
N ILE A 133 14.43 4.67 -2.26
CA ILE A 133 14.40 4.40 -0.81
C ILE A 133 14.70 2.93 -0.54
N GLU A 134 13.94 1.99 -1.11
CA GLU A 134 14.09 0.55 -0.90
C GLU A 134 15.50 0.07 -1.24
N THR A 135 16.00 0.41 -2.44
CA THR A 135 17.34 0.03 -2.86
C THR A 135 18.43 0.62 -1.96
N THR A 136 18.17 1.76 -1.30
CA THR A 136 19.08 2.35 -0.31
C THR A 136 18.99 1.64 1.04
N LEU A 137 17.79 1.28 1.49
CA LEU A 137 17.57 0.52 2.72
C LEU A 137 18.11 -0.91 2.62
N ASP A 138 18.03 -1.54 1.45
CA ASP A 138 18.66 -2.85 1.18
C ASP A 138 20.17 -2.81 1.40
N ALA A 139 20.81 -1.69 1.07
CA ALA A 139 22.25 -1.51 1.32
C ALA A 139 22.57 -1.52 2.82
N ILE A 140 21.66 -1.03 3.68
CA ILE A 140 21.78 -1.17 5.13
C ILE A 140 21.53 -2.62 5.57
N ARG A 141 20.57 -3.32 4.96
CA ARG A 141 20.31 -4.75 5.24
C ARG A 141 21.53 -5.63 4.95
N GLU A 142 22.27 -5.32 3.90
CA GLU A 142 23.50 -6.03 3.50
C GLU A 142 24.73 -5.67 4.35
N ALA A 143 24.71 -4.52 5.04
CA ALA A 143 25.77 -4.13 5.94
C ALA A 143 25.77 -5.01 7.21
N ARG A 144 26.87 -4.94 7.99
CA ARG A 144 27.02 -5.69 9.24
C ARG A 144 27.78 -4.89 10.28
N HIS A 145 27.47 -5.17 11.55
CA HIS A 145 28.20 -4.65 12.70
C HIS A 145 28.25 -5.73 13.79
N ASP A 146 29.41 -5.88 14.44
CA ASP A 146 29.65 -7.00 15.36
C ASP A 146 28.84 -6.89 16.66
N ASN A 147 28.46 -5.67 17.03
CA ASN A 147 27.90 -5.37 18.34
C ASN A 147 26.44 -4.89 18.33
N PHE A 148 25.89 -4.49 17.18
CA PHE A 148 24.59 -3.80 17.10
C PHE A 148 23.79 -4.24 15.87
N TRP A 149 22.47 -4.25 16.03
CA TRP A 149 21.52 -4.04 14.94
C TRP A 149 21.03 -2.58 14.97
N VAL A 150 20.32 -2.16 13.93
CA VAL A 150 19.64 -0.85 13.90
C VAL A 150 18.15 -1.01 13.61
N ASP A 151 17.34 -0.29 14.38
CA ASP A 151 15.98 0.02 13.99
C ASP A 151 16.02 1.28 13.12
N ILE A 152 15.23 1.31 12.06
CA ILE A 152 15.21 2.41 11.10
C ILE A 152 13.79 2.97 11.02
N GLN A 153 13.71 4.28 11.05
CA GLN A 153 12.52 5.03 10.67
C GLN A 153 12.91 6.03 9.60
N HIS A 154 12.01 6.32 8.67
CA HIS A 154 12.25 7.35 7.68
C HIS A 154 10.96 8.11 7.34
N SER A 155 11.13 9.30 6.78
CA SER A 155 10.02 10.16 6.36
C SER A 155 10.45 11.01 5.17
N GLY A 156 9.47 11.47 4.39
CA GLY A 156 9.72 12.26 3.18
C GLY A 156 10.21 11.41 2.01
N LEU A 157 10.48 12.07 0.89
CA LEU A 157 10.80 11.40 -0.38
C LEU A 157 12.02 12.04 -1.04
N PRO A 158 13.00 11.23 -1.50
CA PRO A 158 14.14 11.76 -2.23
C PRO A 158 13.71 12.19 -3.64
N GLN A 159 14.32 13.25 -4.15
CA GLN A 159 14.24 13.64 -5.57
C GLN A 159 15.34 12.96 -6.39
N THR A 160 16.48 12.66 -5.77
CA THR A 160 17.61 11.94 -6.39
C THR A 160 18.03 10.71 -5.60
N GLN A 161 18.66 9.72 -6.25
CA GLN A 161 19.10 8.48 -5.59
C GLN A 161 20.04 8.76 -4.41
N PRO A 162 19.66 8.37 -3.17
CA PRO A 162 20.53 8.52 -2.01
C PRO A 162 21.80 7.67 -2.13
N SER A 163 22.92 8.19 -1.63
CA SER A 163 24.21 7.51 -1.73
C SER A 163 24.34 6.40 -0.67
N LYS A 164 24.09 5.15 -1.09
CA LYS A 164 24.25 3.93 -0.29
C LYS A 164 25.57 3.89 0.50
N ARG A 165 26.69 4.16 -0.19
CA ARG A 165 28.04 4.15 0.41
C ARG A 165 28.19 5.20 1.51
N LYS A 166 27.69 6.42 1.31
CA LYS A 166 27.77 7.49 2.32
C LYS A 166 26.95 7.13 3.54
N LEU A 167 25.72 6.64 3.33
CA LEU A 167 24.83 6.21 4.41
C LEU A 167 25.45 5.09 5.24
N ILE A 168 25.88 3.98 4.61
CA ILE A 168 26.52 2.86 5.32
C ILE A 168 27.76 3.33 6.08
N SER A 169 28.64 4.11 5.45
CA SER A 169 29.86 4.59 6.12
C SER A 169 29.54 5.47 7.32
N ALA A 170 28.49 6.30 7.25
CA ALA A 170 28.11 7.16 8.36
C ALA A 170 27.48 6.36 9.52
N VAL A 171 26.61 5.40 9.19
CA VAL A 171 25.97 4.52 10.17
C VAL A 171 27.00 3.66 10.90
N LEU A 172 27.92 3.00 10.18
CA LEU A 172 28.93 2.15 10.81
C LEU A 172 29.87 2.96 11.71
N LYS A 173 30.36 4.12 11.23
CA LYS A 173 31.18 5.02 12.06
C LYS A 173 30.47 5.47 13.32
N TRP A 174 29.17 5.74 13.24
CA TRP A 174 28.38 6.10 14.41
C TRP A 174 28.26 4.92 15.39
N LEU A 175 27.95 3.71 14.91
CA LEU A 175 27.87 2.51 15.75
C LEU A 175 29.19 2.18 16.44
N ASP A 176 30.32 2.43 15.77
CA ASP A 176 31.68 2.26 16.34
C ASP A 176 31.93 3.20 17.53
N THR A 177 31.16 4.30 17.68
CA THR A 177 31.28 5.22 18.83
C THR A 177 30.49 4.76 20.05
N LEU A 178 29.63 3.75 19.91
CA LEU A 178 28.73 3.30 20.96
C LEU A 178 29.30 2.12 21.76
N ASP A 179 29.07 2.14 23.06
CA ASP A 179 29.37 1.02 23.95
C ASP A 179 28.15 0.08 24.05
N PRO A 180 28.21 -1.16 23.52
CA PRO A 180 27.07 -2.07 23.46
C PRO A 180 26.59 -2.56 24.83
N ASP A 181 27.39 -2.39 25.88
CA ASP A 181 27.02 -2.74 27.25
C ASP A 181 26.35 -1.57 27.99
N LYS A 182 26.38 -0.36 27.41
CA LYS A 182 25.71 0.84 27.95
C LYS A 182 24.44 1.24 27.21
N VAL A 183 24.17 0.67 26.03
CA VAL A 183 22.92 0.92 25.30
C VAL A 183 21.78 0.10 25.92
N PRO A 184 20.68 0.75 26.36
CA PRO A 184 19.54 0.02 26.92
C PRO A 184 18.85 -0.87 25.87
N ARG A 185 18.53 -2.12 26.26
CA ARG A 185 17.82 -3.07 25.36
C ARG A 185 16.37 -2.66 25.09
N HIS A 186 15.74 -2.00 26.05
CA HIS A 186 14.38 -1.46 25.95
C HIS A 186 14.41 0.03 26.33
N PRO A 187 14.80 0.92 25.41
CA PRO A 187 14.71 2.35 25.65
C PRO A 187 13.24 2.77 25.63
N ASP A 188 12.81 3.55 26.62
CA ASP A 188 11.64 4.41 26.50
C ASP A 188 11.85 5.37 25.29
N GLU A 189 10.76 5.83 24.68
CA GLU A 189 10.75 6.50 23.36
C GLU A 189 11.70 7.73 23.23
N PHE A 190 12.17 8.27 24.36
CA PHE A 190 13.01 9.46 24.46
C PHE A 190 14.49 9.23 24.84
N ALA A 191 14.93 7.99 25.09
CA ALA A 191 16.27 7.72 25.61
C ALA A 191 17.34 7.52 24.51
N THR A 192 18.09 8.62 24.27
CA THR A 192 19.52 8.76 23.92
C THR A 192 20.22 7.69 23.05
N ASN A 193 20.93 8.18 22.03
CA ASN A 193 21.64 7.48 20.94
C ASN A 193 20.79 7.21 19.68
N ASN A 194 20.05 8.19 19.19
CA ASN A 194 19.54 8.14 17.81
C ASN A 194 20.58 8.72 16.85
N PHE A 195 20.67 8.16 15.66
CA PHE A 195 21.43 8.71 14.56
C PHE A 195 20.49 9.21 13.48
N PHE A 196 20.70 10.46 13.07
CA PHE A 196 19.91 11.09 12.04
C PHE A 196 20.75 11.23 10.78
N TRP A 197 20.14 10.92 9.64
CA TRP A 197 20.75 11.09 8.34
C TRP A 197 19.70 11.63 7.37
N GLU A 198 20.10 12.49 6.46
CA GLU A 198 19.19 13.08 5.50
C GLU A 198 19.81 13.14 4.10
N HIS A 199 18.94 13.05 3.11
CA HIS A 199 19.22 13.32 1.71
C HIS A 199 18.02 14.05 1.13
N GLU A 200 18.18 15.35 0.92
CA GLU A 200 17.10 16.25 0.47
C GLU A 200 15.92 16.19 1.47
N ASP A 201 14.70 15.93 1.00
CA ASP A 201 13.50 15.82 1.85
C ASP A 201 13.38 14.45 2.54
N TRP A 202 14.23 13.47 2.20
CA TRP A 202 14.22 12.15 2.82
C TRP A 202 15.09 12.12 4.07
N LYS A 203 14.47 11.85 5.21
CA LYS A 203 15.10 11.84 6.53
C LYS A 203 15.03 10.44 7.11
N LEU A 204 16.13 9.99 7.73
CA LEU A 204 16.25 8.73 8.43
C LEU A 204 16.59 8.98 9.89
N ARG A 205 15.99 8.17 10.75
CA ARG A 205 16.33 8.01 12.15
C ARG A 205 16.69 6.55 12.39
N LEU A 206 17.92 6.32 12.81
CA LEU A 206 18.42 4.99 13.18
C LEU A 206 18.59 4.91 14.69
N ARG A 207 18.21 3.78 15.27
CA ARG A 207 18.39 3.51 16.70
C ARG A 207 19.15 2.20 16.89
N PRO A 208 20.19 2.18 17.73
CA PRO A 208 21.03 1.00 17.92
C PRO A 208 20.33 0.01 18.85
N ARG A 209 20.44 -1.27 18.52
CA ARG A 209 19.99 -2.40 19.34
C ARG A 209 21.18 -3.29 19.66
N PRO A 210 21.64 -3.35 20.92
CA PRO A 210 22.83 -4.11 21.25
C PRO A 210 22.57 -5.60 21.08
N ILE A 211 23.47 -6.27 20.37
CA ILE A 211 23.49 -7.73 20.25
C ILE A 211 23.91 -8.29 21.60
N SER A 212 23.16 -9.28 22.09
CA SER A 212 23.51 -9.99 23.32
C SER A 212 24.96 -10.50 23.27
N GLN A 213 25.69 -10.41 24.37
CA GLN A 213 27.12 -10.74 24.45
C GLN A 213 27.48 -12.12 23.84
N ARG A 214 26.63 -13.13 24.03
CA ARG A 214 26.79 -14.50 23.46
C ARG A 214 26.73 -14.56 21.92
N ASN A 215 26.14 -13.56 21.29
CA ASN A 215 25.82 -13.52 19.85
C ASN A 215 26.57 -12.41 19.09
N ARG A 216 27.44 -11.64 19.75
CA ARG A 216 28.30 -10.64 19.09
C ARG A 216 29.20 -11.29 18.04
N GLY A 217 29.43 -10.59 16.93
CA GLY A 217 30.21 -11.06 15.78
C GLY A 217 29.56 -12.18 14.95
N LYS A 218 28.33 -12.62 15.29
CA LYS A 218 27.63 -13.70 14.58
C LYS A 218 26.53 -13.21 13.65
N SER A 219 26.16 -11.93 13.72
CA SER A 219 25.11 -11.35 12.87
C SER A 219 25.59 -11.23 11.42
N LYS A 220 24.75 -11.68 10.48
CA LYS A 220 25.01 -11.52 9.04
C LYS A 220 24.32 -10.29 8.44
N SER A 221 23.60 -9.51 9.25
CA SER A 221 22.89 -8.29 8.84
C SER A 221 22.91 -7.24 9.94
N LEU A 222 22.85 -5.97 9.52
CA LEU A 222 22.74 -4.80 10.38
C LEU A 222 21.29 -4.54 10.82
N ILE A 223 20.29 -5.11 10.14
CA ILE A 223 18.89 -5.01 10.54
C ILE A 223 18.47 -6.35 11.18
N GLY A 224 17.90 -6.27 12.38
CA GLY A 224 17.45 -7.45 13.11
C GLY A 224 16.08 -7.93 12.63
N ILE A 225 15.86 -9.25 12.61
CA ILE A 225 14.52 -9.83 12.48
C ILE A 225 13.85 -9.74 13.85
N THR A 226 13.12 -8.66 14.11
CA THR A 226 12.12 -8.63 15.18
C THR A 226 10.80 -9.15 14.62
N GLN A 227 9.99 -9.83 15.43
CA GLN A 227 8.61 -10.25 15.07
C GLN A 227 7.62 -9.10 14.83
N ARG A 228 8.13 -7.90 14.54
CA ARG A 228 7.42 -6.77 13.95
C ARG A 228 8.24 -6.32 12.76
N PRO A 229 7.68 -6.30 11.54
CA PRO A 229 8.34 -5.69 10.40
C PRO A 229 8.65 -4.22 10.70
N LEU A 230 9.87 -3.81 10.37
CA LEU A 230 10.44 -2.49 10.61
C LEU A 230 10.56 -1.74 9.27
N SER A 231 9.42 -1.63 8.58
CA SER A 231 9.26 -0.83 7.37
C SER A 231 7.90 -0.13 7.45
N PHE A 232 7.87 1.06 8.03
CA PHE A 232 6.80 2.01 7.77
C PHE A 232 7.14 2.69 6.44
N VAL A 233 6.84 2.01 5.33
CA VAL A 233 6.43 2.76 4.15
C VAL A 233 5.11 3.39 4.57
N THR A 234 4.92 4.70 4.40
CA THR A 234 3.61 5.32 4.63
C THR A 234 2.63 4.77 3.59
N HIS A 235 2.04 3.62 3.92
CA HIS A 235 1.03 2.93 3.14
C HIS A 235 -0.22 3.81 2.92
N SER A 236 -0.36 4.87 3.71
CA SER A 236 -1.38 5.91 3.56
C SER A 236 -1.29 6.71 2.26
N ASP A 237 -0.09 6.92 1.70
CA ASP A 237 0.08 7.78 0.51
C ASP A 237 -0.54 7.16 -0.76
N PRO A 238 -0.25 5.89 -1.12
CA PRO A 238 -0.92 5.25 -2.26
C PRO A 238 -2.44 5.16 -2.11
N ILE A 239 -2.94 4.90 -0.89
CA ILE A 239 -4.39 4.86 -0.61
C ILE A 239 -5.00 6.23 -0.86
N ARG A 240 -4.42 7.29 -0.28
CA ARG A 240 -4.88 8.68 -0.49
C ARG A 240 -4.91 9.02 -1.97
N GLU A 241 -3.86 8.69 -2.71
CA GLU A 241 -3.74 9.05 -4.12
C GLU A 241 -4.72 8.30 -5.01
N ALA A 242 -4.97 7.02 -4.73
CA ALA A 242 -6.01 6.26 -5.40
C ALA A 242 -7.40 6.91 -5.20
N ILE A 243 -7.70 7.35 -3.97
CA ILE A 243 -8.95 8.04 -3.63
C ILE A 243 -9.04 9.40 -4.35
N VAL A 244 -7.99 10.22 -4.25
CA VAL A 244 -7.91 11.56 -4.85
C VAL A 244 -8.06 11.52 -6.37
N SER A 245 -7.37 10.57 -7.03
CA SER A 245 -7.41 10.38 -8.48
C SER A 245 -8.84 10.12 -8.97
N LYS A 246 -9.62 9.31 -8.25
CA LYS A 246 -11.02 9.02 -8.61
C LYS A 246 -12.00 10.08 -8.13
N GLY A 247 -11.72 10.75 -7.02
CA GLY A 247 -12.60 11.76 -6.45
C GLY A 247 -12.89 12.95 -7.38
N HIS A 248 -12.03 13.23 -8.37
CA HIS A 248 -12.29 14.26 -9.39
C HIS A 248 -12.79 13.73 -10.72
N ARG A 249 -12.69 12.42 -10.98
CA ARG A 249 -12.83 11.82 -12.31
C ARG A 249 -14.19 12.06 -12.97
N TYR A 250 -15.24 12.14 -12.17
CA TYR A 250 -16.62 12.09 -12.66
C TYR A 250 -17.35 13.43 -12.73
N GLY A 251 -16.68 14.54 -12.38
CA GLY A 251 -17.35 15.84 -12.29
C GLY A 251 -18.47 15.84 -11.23
N GLN A 252 -19.53 16.60 -11.47
CA GLN A 252 -20.67 16.68 -10.54
C GLN A 252 -21.55 15.42 -10.65
N LEU A 253 -21.67 14.68 -9.55
CA LEU A 253 -22.51 13.49 -9.45
C LEU A 253 -23.85 13.83 -8.79
N ASP A 254 -24.90 13.15 -9.21
CA ASP A 254 -26.25 13.22 -8.64
C ASP A 254 -26.47 12.21 -7.50
N LYS A 255 -25.49 11.33 -7.27
CA LYS A 255 -25.50 10.29 -6.22
C LYS A 255 -24.15 10.24 -5.50
N PRO A 256 -24.11 9.72 -4.26
CA PRO A 256 -22.87 9.48 -3.53
C PRO A 256 -21.88 8.61 -4.32
N LEU A 257 -20.57 8.84 -4.11
CA LEU A 257 -19.50 8.00 -4.65
C LEU A 257 -18.81 7.23 -3.51
N LEU A 258 -18.76 5.91 -3.63
CA LEU A 258 -17.98 5.01 -2.78
C LEU A 258 -16.77 4.50 -3.57
N ILE A 259 -15.57 4.55 -2.99
CA ILE A 259 -14.35 4.06 -3.64
C ILE A 259 -13.88 2.81 -2.90
N ALA A 260 -14.05 1.63 -3.49
CA ALA A 260 -13.47 0.41 -2.94
C ALA A 260 -11.97 0.37 -3.25
N VAL A 261 -11.12 0.39 -2.23
CA VAL A 261 -9.65 0.36 -2.39
C VAL A 261 -9.13 -1.05 -2.14
N ASN A 262 -8.50 -1.67 -3.15
CA ASN A 262 -7.70 -2.87 -2.99
C ASN A 262 -6.23 -2.48 -2.83
N PHE A 263 -5.65 -2.83 -1.70
CA PHE A 263 -4.29 -2.46 -1.35
C PHE A 263 -3.45 -3.71 -1.15
N SER A 264 -2.42 -3.89 -1.99
CA SER A 264 -1.59 -5.09 -2.00
C SER A 264 -0.33 -4.93 -1.17
N THR A 265 -0.46 -4.94 0.16
CA THR A 265 0.68 -5.14 1.06
C THR A 265 0.28 -6.06 2.20
N PRO A 266 1.20 -6.94 2.65
CA PRO A 266 0.97 -7.79 3.81
C PRO A 266 0.79 -7.02 5.13
N PHE A 267 0.92 -5.68 5.15
CA PHE A 267 1.03 -4.87 6.36
C PHE A 267 0.18 -3.59 6.37
N LEU A 268 -1.04 -3.61 5.82
CA LEU A 268 -1.98 -2.49 6.01
C LEU A 268 -2.47 -2.46 7.46
N ASP A 269 -2.35 -1.31 8.14
CA ASP A 269 -2.98 -1.08 9.43
C ASP A 269 -4.14 -0.07 9.33
N ARG A 270 -5.01 -0.06 10.35
CA ARG A 270 -6.14 0.88 10.44
C ARG A 270 -5.68 2.35 10.53
N LEU A 271 -4.49 2.58 11.06
CA LEU A 271 -3.94 3.93 11.18
C LEU A 271 -3.56 4.48 9.79
N ASP A 272 -3.04 3.66 8.88
CA ASP A 272 -2.76 4.00 7.48
C ASP A 272 -4.04 4.44 6.74
N GLU A 273 -5.15 3.73 6.95
CA GLU A 273 -6.47 4.10 6.41
C GLU A 273 -6.92 5.47 6.93
N VAL A 274 -6.87 5.68 8.25
CA VAL A 274 -7.28 6.95 8.88
C VAL A 274 -6.36 8.09 8.45
N GLN A 275 -5.05 7.84 8.32
CA GLN A 275 -4.10 8.85 7.86
C GLN A 275 -4.28 9.17 6.37
N ALA A 276 -4.61 8.20 5.53
CA ALA A 276 -4.92 8.42 4.13
C ALA A 276 -6.14 9.35 3.98
N LEU A 277 -7.16 9.16 4.81
CA LEU A 277 -8.42 9.92 4.76
C LEU A 277 -8.31 11.30 5.42
N PHE A 278 -7.79 11.37 6.64
CA PHE A 278 -7.87 12.57 7.50
C PHE A 278 -6.53 13.26 7.72
N GLY A 279 -5.45 12.70 7.17
CA GLY A 279 -4.11 13.23 7.29
C GLY A 279 -3.33 12.63 8.44
N THR A 280 -2.01 12.78 8.36
CA THR A 280 -1.04 12.19 9.28
C THR A 280 -1.26 12.74 10.69
N GLU A 281 -1.39 11.84 11.66
CA GLU A 281 -1.49 12.22 13.06
C GLU A 281 -0.14 12.71 13.57
N THR A 282 -0.15 13.85 14.26
CA THR A 282 1.02 14.51 14.83
C THR A 282 0.72 14.93 16.25
N PHE A 283 1.76 15.05 17.06
CA PHE A 283 1.66 15.52 18.43
C PHE A 283 2.30 16.88 18.52
N ARG A 284 1.57 17.87 19.04
CA ARG A 284 2.12 19.18 19.39
C ARG A 284 2.53 19.14 20.86
N ILE A 285 3.82 19.34 21.11
CA ILE A 285 4.41 19.39 22.44
C ILE A 285 4.96 20.80 22.64
N ASP A 286 4.50 21.49 23.68
CA ASP A 286 5.03 22.79 24.06
C ASP A 286 6.31 22.61 24.89
N ILE A 287 7.46 22.86 24.25
CA ILE A 287 8.78 22.68 24.86
C ILE A 287 9.06 23.76 25.93
N ALA A 288 8.32 24.88 25.91
CA ALA A 288 8.48 25.96 26.89
C ALA A 288 7.63 25.73 28.15
N ASN A 289 6.66 24.83 28.11
CA ASN A 289 5.73 24.59 29.21
C ASN A 289 5.40 23.10 29.33
N GLU A 290 6.28 22.34 30.00
CA GLU A 290 6.17 20.88 30.19
C GLU A 290 4.90 20.42 30.93
N SER A 291 4.15 21.35 31.55
CA SER A 291 2.87 21.07 32.20
C SER A 291 1.63 21.14 31.28
N GLU A 292 1.79 21.60 30.04
CA GLU A 292 0.71 21.58 29.04
C GLU A 292 0.50 20.15 28.50
N PRO A 293 -0.77 19.70 28.38
CA PRO A 293 -1.06 18.37 27.85
C PRO A 293 -0.65 18.28 26.37
N VAL A 294 -0.06 17.16 25.98
CA VAL A 294 0.24 16.85 24.57
C VAL A 294 -1.07 16.87 23.78
N THR A 295 -1.18 17.79 22.81
CA THR A 295 -2.35 17.87 21.93
C THR A 295 -2.10 17.11 20.64
N THR A 296 -3.01 16.22 20.29
CA THR A 296 -3.00 15.52 19.00
C THR A 296 -3.58 16.42 17.91
N GLU A 297 -2.84 16.61 16.82
CA GLU A 297 -3.23 17.38 15.64
C GLU A 297 -3.05 16.53 14.37
N ARG A 298 -3.79 16.81 13.30
CA ARG A 298 -3.59 16.15 12.00
C ARG A 298 -3.02 17.11 10.98
N LEU A 299 -2.01 16.67 10.24
CA LEU A 299 -1.54 17.41 9.07
C LEU A 299 -2.66 17.49 8.03
N PRO A 300 -2.81 18.61 7.31
CA PRO A 300 -3.83 18.78 6.28
C PRO A 300 -3.43 18.11 4.96
N ASN A 301 -3.07 16.81 5.02
CA ASN A 301 -2.57 15.99 3.91
C ASN A 301 -3.40 14.71 3.69
N GLY A 302 -4.65 14.69 4.13
CA GLY A 302 -5.60 13.59 3.91
C GLY A 302 -6.44 13.77 2.65
N ALA A 303 -7.06 12.70 2.17
CA ALA A 303 -7.99 12.71 1.05
C ALA A 303 -9.22 13.58 1.34
N TRP A 304 -9.75 13.57 2.56
CA TRP A 304 -10.93 14.36 2.95
C TRP A 304 -10.58 15.66 3.68
N LEU A 305 -9.36 15.80 4.20
CA LEU A 305 -8.92 16.99 4.93
C LEU A 305 -7.65 17.58 4.34
N GLY A 306 -7.79 18.75 3.72
CA GLY A 306 -6.69 19.52 3.11
C GLY A 306 -6.49 20.87 3.78
N ARG A 307 -5.55 21.68 3.26
CA ARG A 307 -5.21 23.00 3.85
C ARG A 307 -6.39 23.97 3.89
N GLY A 308 -7.33 23.84 2.96
CA GLY A 308 -8.56 24.63 2.88
C GLY A 308 -9.74 24.04 3.67
N GLY A 309 -9.53 22.99 4.45
CA GLY A 309 -10.60 22.25 5.14
C GLY A 309 -11.08 21.02 4.36
N PRO A 310 -12.35 20.63 4.50
CA PRO A 310 -12.92 19.47 3.83
C PRO A 310 -12.78 19.53 2.30
N GLN A 311 -12.33 18.44 1.70
CA GLN A 311 -12.15 18.30 0.25
C GLN A 311 -12.67 16.94 -0.24
N TYR A 312 -12.89 16.80 -1.55
CA TYR A 312 -13.44 15.58 -2.17
C TYR A 312 -14.76 15.12 -1.53
N THR A 313 -15.59 16.07 -1.11
CA THR A 313 -16.85 15.85 -0.35
C THR A 313 -17.91 15.00 -1.06
N ARG A 314 -17.71 14.70 -2.35
CA ARG A 314 -18.54 13.77 -3.12
C ARG A 314 -18.18 12.29 -2.88
N VAL A 315 -16.96 12.02 -2.43
CA VAL A 315 -16.53 10.69 -1.99
C VAL A 315 -17.09 10.48 -0.59
N SER A 316 -18.20 9.75 -0.50
CA SER A 316 -18.93 9.53 0.73
C SER A 316 -18.36 8.39 1.58
N GLY A 317 -17.48 7.57 0.99
CA GLY A 317 -16.72 6.53 1.68
C GLY A 317 -15.56 6.02 0.82
N ALA A 318 -14.57 5.40 1.45
CA ALA A 318 -13.49 4.66 0.80
C ALA A 318 -13.02 3.50 1.69
#